data_AF-A0A6M2D497-F1
#
_entry.id   AF-A0A6M2D497-F1
#
_cell.length_a   1.000
_cell.length_b   1.000
_cell.length_c   1.000
_cell.angle_alpha   90.00
_cell.angle_beta   90.00
_cell.angle_gamma   90.00
#
_symmetry.space_group_name_H-M   'P 1'
#
loop_
_entity.id
_entity.type
_entity.pdbx_description
1 polymer ?
#
loop_
_entity_poly.entity_id
_entity_poly.type
_entity_poly.pdbx_seq_one_letter_code
_entity_poly.pdbx_strand_id
1 'polypeptide(L)'
;SKNQEQDDFLQIFMNADYNWEESVQEKPENPQGRKMTLDEITAQLLVFFVAGVETVSTALSTTAYYLALNPECQDRVIFEVDKAVSEGEITYDNLQEMPYLEACFKEALRLCTPDSILVRLCTEETTVAGINFKPGMSVDIPVAGIHHDPENFPEPEKFNPDRFMPENKDSIKPFTYMPFGAGPRNCVGMRLGMVQAKTTLACLLQHVRLETCPETMIPLKLKPGQILPFFDGPLLLRAVPRQRS
;
A
#
# COMPACT_ATOMS: atom_id res chain seq x y z
N SER A 1 13.80 26.11 -26.23
CA SER A 1 13.17 25.13 -25.33
C SER A 1 14.27 24.58 -24.44
N LYS A 2 14.41 25.06 -23.21
CA LYS A 2 15.39 24.50 -22.26
C LYS A 2 14.69 23.32 -21.59
N ASN A 3 15.28 22.12 -21.65
CA ASN A 3 14.92 21.04 -20.74
C ASN A 3 15.08 21.59 -19.32
N GLN A 4 13.98 21.89 -18.65
CA GLN A 4 14.01 22.00 -17.19
C GLN A 4 14.14 20.57 -16.69
N GLU A 5 15.24 20.27 -16.01
CA GLU A 5 15.31 19.10 -15.16
C GLU A 5 14.11 19.15 -14.21
N GLN A 6 13.23 18.17 -14.33
CA GLN A 6 12.17 17.97 -13.35
C GLN A 6 12.78 17.18 -12.20
N ASP A 7 12.59 17.65 -10.96
CA ASP A 7 12.99 16.93 -9.75
C ASP A 7 12.06 15.73 -9.54
N ASP A 8 12.16 14.73 -10.42
CA ASP A 8 11.35 13.52 -10.42
C ASP A 8 12.20 12.27 -10.13
N PHE A 9 11.52 11.13 -10.02
CA PHE A 9 12.16 9.88 -9.65
C PHE A 9 13.15 9.38 -10.70
N LEU A 10 12.89 9.65 -11.98
CA LEU A 10 13.81 9.31 -13.07
C LEU A 10 15.06 10.19 -12.99
N GLN A 11 14.89 11.49 -12.79
CA GLN A 11 16.01 12.42 -12.63
C GLN A 11 16.85 12.07 -11.40
N ILE A 12 16.26 11.65 -10.28
CA ILE A 12 17.00 11.14 -9.12
C ILE A 12 17.88 9.94 -9.49
N PHE A 13 17.36 8.97 -10.26
CA PHE A 13 18.17 7.83 -10.71
C PHE A 13 19.22 8.21 -11.74
N MET A 14 18.93 9.14 -12.64
CA MET A 14 19.91 9.66 -13.59
C MET A 14 21.03 10.43 -12.88
N ASN A 15 20.68 11.19 -11.83
CA ASN A 15 21.59 11.93 -10.96
C ASN A 15 22.37 11.01 -10.01
N ALA A 16 21.88 9.78 -9.76
CA ALA A 16 22.64 8.72 -9.10
C ALA A 16 23.79 8.15 -9.97
N ASP A 17 24.11 8.88 -11.06
CA ASP A 17 25.40 9.02 -11.73
C ASP A 17 25.62 8.01 -12.87
N TYR A 18 24.96 8.26 -14.00
CA TYR A 18 25.26 7.63 -15.29
C TYR A 18 26.15 8.56 -16.14
N ASN A 19 27.42 8.19 -16.34
CA ASN A 19 28.33 8.91 -17.24
C ASN A 19 28.38 8.20 -18.61
N TRP A 20 27.67 8.74 -19.61
CA TRP A 20 27.59 8.17 -20.97
C TRP A 20 28.97 8.13 -21.69
N GLU A 21 29.91 8.99 -21.30
CA GLU A 21 31.18 9.20 -22.03
C GLU A 21 32.41 8.45 -21.45
N GLU A 22 32.36 7.95 -20.21
CA GLU A 22 33.52 7.35 -19.52
C GLU A 22 33.57 5.80 -19.54
N SER A 23 32.79 5.16 -20.41
CA SER A 23 32.90 3.69 -20.61
C SER A 23 34.25 3.24 -21.20
N VAL A 24 35.17 4.19 -21.46
CA VAL A 24 36.57 3.93 -21.80
C VAL A 24 37.46 4.73 -20.85
N GLN A 25 37.90 4.07 -19.78
CA GLN A 25 38.97 4.48 -18.84
C GLN A 25 38.55 5.44 -17.70
N GLU A 26 38.16 4.87 -16.56
CA GLU A 26 38.88 5.04 -15.28
C GLU A 26 38.23 4.20 -14.15
N LYS A 27 39.05 3.72 -13.21
CA LYS A 27 38.58 2.94 -12.05
C LYS A 27 38.16 3.90 -10.93
N PRO A 28 37.01 3.71 -10.27
CA PRO A 28 36.60 4.60 -9.19
C PRO A 28 37.34 4.29 -7.87
N GLU A 29 37.96 5.31 -7.28
CA GLU A 29 38.49 5.33 -5.92
C GLU A 29 37.38 5.71 -4.91
N ASN A 30 36.47 4.79 -4.55
CA ASN A 30 35.66 4.91 -3.32
C ASN A 30 35.02 3.55 -2.94
N PRO A 31 35.22 3.00 -1.71
CA PRO A 31 34.68 1.68 -1.33
C PRO A 31 33.14 1.61 -1.23
N GLN A 32 32.43 2.74 -1.16
CA GLN A 32 30.95 2.82 -1.17
C GLN A 32 30.37 3.59 -2.38
N GLY A 33 31.19 3.95 -3.39
CA GLY A 33 30.82 4.77 -4.55
C GLY A 33 30.52 4.00 -5.84
N ARG A 34 29.76 2.91 -5.77
CA ARG A 34 29.32 2.18 -6.97
C ARG A 34 28.16 2.93 -7.63
N LYS A 35 28.40 3.46 -8.83
CA LYS A 35 27.38 4.04 -9.72
C LYS A 35 26.44 2.95 -10.23
N MET A 36 25.14 3.27 -10.38
CA MET A 36 24.18 2.34 -10.96
C MET A 36 24.38 2.25 -12.47
N THR A 37 24.36 1.05 -13.04
CA THR A 37 24.34 0.89 -14.49
C THR A 37 22.97 1.29 -15.06
N LEU A 38 22.90 1.55 -16.38
CA LEU A 38 21.61 1.80 -17.05
C LEU A 38 20.63 0.64 -16.86
N ASP A 39 21.12 -0.59 -16.88
CA ASP A 39 20.30 -1.79 -16.62
C ASP A 39 19.77 -1.78 -15.18
N GLU A 40 20.58 -1.39 -14.20
CA GLU A 40 20.14 -1.27 -12.81
C GLU A 40 19.11 -0.16 -12.63
N ILE A 41 19.31 0.99 -13.26
CA ILE A 41 18.34 2.11 -13.25
C ILE A 41 17.03 1.65 -13.88
N THR A 42 17.09 1.03 -15.05
CA THR A 42 15.92 0.53 -15.78
C THR A 42 15.18 -0.54 -14.96
N ALA A 43 15.93 -1.46 -14.33
CA ALA A 43 15.35 -2.48 -13.46
C ALA A 43 14.67 -1.86 -12.23
N GLN A 44 15.28 -0.86 -11.58
CA GLN A 44 14.62 -0.18 -10.46
C GLN A 44 13.35 0.55 -10.92
N LEU A 45 13.41 1.34 -11.99
CA LEU A 45 12.25 2.04 -12.52
C LEU A 45 11.09 1.10 -12.85
N LEU A 46 11.39 -0.05 -13.45
CA LEU A 46 10.39 -1.08 -13.73
C LEU A 46 9.78 -1.63 -12.44
N VAL A 47 10.58 -1.91 -11.41
CA VAL A 47 10.10 -2.37 -10.10
C VAL A 47 9.18 -1.32 -9.47
N PHE A 48 9.56 -0.04 -9.47
CA PHE A 48 8.73 1.04 -8.94
C PHE A 48 7.41 1.19 -9.69
N PHE A 49 7.43 1.08 -11.01
CA PHE A 49 6.22 1.14 -11.83
C PHE A 49 5.27 -0.02 -11.53
N VAL A 50 5.75 -1.27 -11.58
CA VAL A 50 4.92 -2.45 -11.35
C VAL A 50 4.40 -2.48 -9.91
N ALA A 51 5.27 -2.26 -8.92
CA ALA A 51 4.87 -2.23 -7.52
C ALA A 51 3.89 -1.09 -7.24
N GLY A 52 4.09 0.09 -7.84
CA GLY A 52 3.24 1.26 -7.63
C GLY A 52 1.87 1.19 -8.30
N VAL A 53 1.72 0.48 -9.41
CA VAL A 53 0.44 0.36 -10.12
C VAL A 53 -0.43 -0.74 -9.52
N GLU A 54 0.09 -1.97 -9.46
CA GLU A 54 -0.72 -3.15 -9.13
C GLU A 54 -1.18 -3.14 -7.67
N THR A 55 -0.26 -2.83 -6.74
CA THR A 55 -0.57 -2.85 -5.30
C THR A 55 -1.52 -1.73 -4.90
N VAL A 56 -1.34 -0.52 -5.45
CA VAL A 56 -2.19 0.64 -5.16
C VAL A 56 -3.58 0.44 -5.76
N SER A 57 -3.68 -0.09 -7.00
CA SER A 57 -4.98 -0.39 -7.60
C SER A 57 -5.74 -1.41 -6.75
N THR A 58 -5.08 -2.48 -6.31
CA THR A 58 -5.69 -3.48 -5.41
C THR A 58 -6.15 -2.86 -4.10
N ALA A 59 -5.30 -2.05 -3.46
CA ALA A 59 -5.61 -1.40 -2.18
C ALA A 59 -6.79 -0.41 -2.30
N LEU A 60 -6.84 0.38 -3.38
CA LEU A 60 -7.94 1.29 -3.67
C LEU A 60 -9.26 0.53 -3.93
N SER A 61 -9.22 -0.48 -4.79
CA SER A 61 -10.40 -1.25 -5.18
C SER A 61 -10.98 -2.04 -3.99
N THR A 62 -10.14 -2.63 -3.15
CA THR A 62 -10.58 -3.34 -1.92
C THR A 62 -11.17 -2.37 -0.91
N THR A 63 -10.55 -1.20 -0.70
CA THR A 63 -11.10 -0.17 0.21
C THR A 63 -12.45 0.34 -0.28
N ALA A 64 -12.56 0.64 -1.59
CA ALA A 64 -13.82 1.02 -2.22
C ALA A 64 -14.91 -0.04 -2.05
N TYR A 65 -14.57 -1.32 -2.21
CA TYR A 65 -15.48 -2.44 -1.99
C TYR A 65 -15.98 -2.50 -0.55
N TYR A 66 -15.08 -2.48 0.43
CA TYR A 66 -15.51 -2.53 1.84
C TYR A 66 -16.32 -1.29 2.25
N LEU A 67 -16.01 -0.10 1.74
CA LEU A 67 -16.83 1.08 1.96
C LEU A 67 -18.22 0.97 1.33
N ALA A 68 -18.34 0.36 0.14
CA ALA A 68 -19.64 0.15 -0.51
C ALA A 68 -20.50 -0.88 0.24
N LEU A 69 -19.88 -1.88 0.88
CA LEU A 69 -20.56 -2.86 1.71
C LEU A 69 -20.92 -2.35 3.11
N ASN A 70 -20.28 -1.28 3.59
CA ASN A 70 -20.47 -0.72 4.92
C ASN A 70 -20.85 0.78 4.83
N PRO A 71 -22.10 1.10 4.44
CA PRO A 71 -22.54 2.47 4.19
C PRO A 71 -22.30 3.43 5.36
N GLU A 72 -22.43 2.96 6.59
CA GLU A 72 -22.18 3.75 7.81
C GLU A 72 -20.71 4.14 7.97
N CYS A 73 -19.78 3.28 7.55
CA CYS A 73 -18.37 3.62 7.50
C CYS A 73 -18.12 4.66 6.41
N GLN A 74 -18.74 4.49 5.24
CA GLN A 74 -18.63 5.43 4.14
C GLN A 74 -19.19 6.81 4.50
N ASP A 75 -20.26 6.89 5.28
CA ASP A 75 -20.84 8.15 5.77
C ASP A 75 -19.86 8.92 6.67
N ARG A 76 -19.15 8.21 7.57
CA ARG A 76 -18.11 8.82 8.41
C ARG A 76 -16.94 9.35 7.59
N VAL A 77 -16.49 8.60 6.58
CA VAL A 77 -15.44 9.07 5.66
C VAL A 77 -15.92 10.28 4.85
N ILE A 78 -17.13 10.23 4.32
CA ILE A 78 -17.75 11.35 3.59
C ILE A 78 -17.82 12.61 4.47
N PHE A 79 -18.15 12.46 5.75
CA PHE A 79 -18.15 13.59 6.69
C PHE A 79 -16.75 14.22 6.82
N GLU A 80 -15.68 13.43 6.95
CA GLU A 80 -14.30 13.94 6.98
C GLU A 80 -13.94 14.66 5.67
N VAL A 81 -14.33 14.09 4.52
CA VAL A 81 -14.09 14.67 3.20
C VAL A 81 -14.84 16.00 3.03
N ASP A 82 -16.12 16.05 3.39
CA ASP A 82 -16.94 17.25 3.27
C ASP A 82 -16.43 18.38 4.18
N LYS A 83 -15.98 18.04 5.39
CA LYS A 83 -15.34 19.00 6.30
C LYS A 83 -14.11 19.64 5.64
N ALA A 84 -13.18 18.82 5.13
CA ALA A 84 -11.97 19.31 4.48
C ALA A 84 -12.27 20.19 3.24
N VAL A 85 -13.31 19.85 2.48
CA VAL A 85 -13.73 20.62 1.29
C VAL A 85 -14.45 21.91 1.67
N SER A 86 -15.16 21.95 2.79
CA SER A 86 -15.78 23.19 3.28
C SER A 86 -14.73 24.25 3.65
N GLU A 87 -13.53 23.81 4.00
CA GLU A 87 -12.37 24.64 4.32
C GLU A 87 -11.52 24.98 3.08
N GLY A 88 -11.78 24.37 1.92
CA GLY A 88 -11.08 24.63 0.66
C GLY A 88 -11.02 23.43 -0.30
N GLU A 89 -9.87 23.21 -0.91
CA GLU A 89 -9.61 22.02 -1.74
C GLU A 89 -8.96 20.91 -0.91
N ILE A 90 -8.99 19.67 -1.39
CA ILE A 90 -8.22 18.59 -0.76
C ILE A 90 -6.73 18.90 -0.93
N THR A 91 -6.02 19.02 0.19
CA THR A 91 -4.59 19.34 0.26
C THR A 91 -3.85 18.24 1.01
N TYR A 92 -2.52 18.22 0.90
CA TYR A 92 -1.70 17.28 1.65
C TYR A 92 -1.94 17.37 3.17
N ASP A 93 -2.12 18.59 3.69
CA ASP A 93 -2.29 18.83 5.12
C ASP A 93 -3.66 18.37 5.62
N ASN A 94 -4.75 18.74 4.94
CA ASN A 94 -6.09 18.29 5.37
C ASN A 94 -6.33 16.79 5.14
N LEU A 95 -5.59 16.13 4.25
CA LEU A 95 -5.58 14.67 4.17
C LEU A 95 -5.04 14.01 5.44
N GLN A 96 -4.13 14.65 6.18
CA GLN A 96 -3.68 14.14 7.48
C GLN A 96 -4.79 14.22 8.53
N GLU A 97 -5.78 15.11 8.36
CA GLU A 97 -6.93 15.29 9.23
C GLU A 97 -8.12 14.36 8.90
N MET A 98 -7.89 13.30 8.12
CA MET A 98 -8.89 12.26 7.82
C MET A 98 -8.52 10.91 8.47
N PRO A 99 -8.54 10.81 9.81
CA PRO A 99 -8.14 9.60 10.52
C PRO A 99 -9.05 8.41 10.22
N TYR A 100 -10.36 8.62 10.00
CA TYR A 100 -11.27 7.52 9.74
C TYR A 100 -11.13 6.98 8.31
N LEU A 101 -10.87 7.84 7.32
CA LEU A 101 -10.48 7.39 5.98
C LEU A 101 -9.21 6.53 6.04
N GLU A 102 -8.20 6.97 6.79
CA GLU A 102 -6.98 6.20 7.00
C GLU A 102 -7.25 4.86 7.70
N ALA A 103 -8.13 4.86 8.70
CA ALA A 103 -8.52 3.66 9.41
C ALA A 103 -9.26 2.65 8.50
N CYS A 104 -10.16 3.13 7.63
CA CYS A 104 -10.83 2.32 6.61
C CYS A 104 -9.84 1.71 5.63
N PHE A 105 -8.88 2.50 5.16
CA PHE A 105 -7.82 2.02 4.26
C PHE A 105 -6.96 0.94 4.94
N LYS A 106 -6.57 1.14 6.20
CA LYS A 106 -5.80 0.16 6.97
C LYS A 106 -6.57 -1.15 7.20
N GLU A 107 -7.85 -1.06 7.53
CA GLU A 107 -8.68 -2.25 7.71
C GLU A 107 -8.90 -3.01 6.40
N ALA A 108 -9.05 -2.30 5.27
CA ALA A 108 -9.10 -2.93 3.96
C ALA A 108 -7.79 -3.66 3.62
N LEU A 109 -6.64 -3.05 3.92
CA LEU A 109 -5.33 -3.70 3.76
C LEU A 109 -5.10 -4.88 4.71
N ARG A 110 -5.76 -4.91 5.86
CA ARG A 110 -5.74 -6.07 6.77
C ARG A 110 -6.53 -7.24 6.17
N LEU A 111 -7.76 -6.97 5.70
CA LEU A 111 -8.63 -8.00 5.12
C LEU A 111 -8.15 -8.49 3.76
N CYS A 112 -7.55 -7.63 2.95
CA CYS A 112 -7.07 -7.99 1.63
C CYS A 112 -5.70 -7.36 1.38
N THR A 113 -4.67 -7.96 1.98
CA THR A 113 -3.30 -7.45 1.91
C THR A 113 -2.68 -7.74 0.53
N PRO A 114 -2.14 -6.73 -0.20
CA PRO A 114 -1.54 -6.94 -1.52
C PRO A 114 -0.39 -7.95 -1.53
N ASP A 115 0.47 -7.93 -0.50
CA ASP A 115 1.55 -8.91 -0.33
C ASP A 115 1.17 -9.90 0.78
N SER A 116 0.55 -11.03 0.38
CA SER A 116 0.00 -12.02 1.32
C SER A 116 1.06 -12.82 2.09
N ILE A 117 2.28 -12.92 1.55
CA ILE A 117 3.42 -13.61 2.17
C ILE A 117 4.67 -12.74 1.99
N LEU A 118 5.43 -12.55 3.06
CA LEU A 118 6.75 -11.91 3.00
C LEU A 118 7.84 -12.97 3.14
N VAL A 119 8.85 -12.93 2.27
CA VAL A 119 9.94 -13.91 2.27
C VAL A 119 11.24 -13.28 2.78
N ARG A 120 11.99 -14.03 3.58
CA ARG A 120 13.36 -13.69 4.00
C ARG A 120 14.28 -14.87 3.75
N LEU A 121 15.51 -14.59 3.29
CA LEU A 121 16.54 -15.60 3.12
C LEU A 121 17.54 -15.48 4.27
N CYS A 122 17.79 -16.57 4.98
CA CYS A 122 18.86 -16.65 5.95
C CYS A 122 20.20 -16.64 5.22
N THR A 123 21.06 -15.66 5.52
CA THR A 123 22.39 -15.52 4.91
C THR A 123 23.51 -16.00 5.80
N GLU A 124 23.29 -16.03 7.12
CA GLU A 124 24.25 -16.42 8.15
C GLU A 124 23.55 -17.28 9.19
N GLU A 125 24.24 -18.28 9.74
CA GLU A 125 23.67 -19.17 10.76
C GLU A 125 23.25 -18.36 11.99
N THR A 126 22.00 -18.52 12.41
CA THR A 126 21.42 -17.71 13.49
C THR A 126 20.30 -18.46 14.21
N THR A 127 19.96 -18.03 15.41
CA THR A 127 18.85 -18.59 16.18
C THR A 127 17.83 -17.51 16.50
N VAL A 128 16.56 -17.74 16.12
CA VAL A 128 15.45 -16.83 16.39
C VAL A 128 14.36 -17.63 17.10
N ALA A 129 13.88 -17.15 18.25
CA ALA A 129 12.87 -17.82 19.06
C ALA A 129 13.18 -19.32 19.37
N GLY A 130 14.46 -19.66 19.53
CA GLY A 130 14.91 -21.03 19.78
C GLY A 130 14.99 -21.93 18.53
N ILE A 131 14.67 -21.41 17.35
CA ILE A 131 14.78 -22.10 16.07
C ILE A 131 16.12 -21.74 15.42
N ASN A 132 16.94 -22.74 15.09
CA ASN A 132 18.20 -22.54 14.38
C ASN A 132 17.95 -22.47 12.86
N PHE A 133 18.44 -21.41 12.22
CA PHE A 133 18.39 -21.17 10.79
C PHE A 133 19.79 -21.23 10.20
N LYS A 134 19.94 -21.97 9.11
CA LYS A 134 21.18 -22.09 8.35
C LYS A 134 21.14 -21.22 7.09
N PRO A 135 22.30 -20.76 6.60
CA PRO A 135 22.38 -20.07 5.32
C PRO A 135 21.67 -20.84 4.20
N GLY A 136 20.87 -20.13 3.40
CA GLY A 136 20.07 -20.69 2.31
C GLY A 136 18.64 -21.10 2.71
N MET A 137 18.29 -21.11 4.00
CA MET A 137 16.90 -21.35 4.43
C MET A 137 16.00 -20.14 4.14
N SER A 138 14.84 -20.38 3.53
CA SER A 138 13.77 -19.38 3.40
C SER A 138 12.92 -19.33 4.66
N VAL A 139 12.49 -18.12 5.03
CA VAL A 139 11.51 -17.86 6.07
C VAL A 139 10.35 -17.12 5.44
N ASP A 140 9.21 -17.81 5.38
CA ASP A 140 7.98 -17.29 4.81
C ASP A 140 7.08 -16.81 5.95
N ILE A 141 6.70 -15.54 5.91
CA ILE A 141 5.87 -14.89 6.93
C ILE A 141 4.46 -14.78 6.35
N PRO A 142 3.48 -15.54 6.87
CA PRO A 142 2.13 -15.58 6.32
C PRO A 142 1.32 -14.36 6.76
N VAL A 143 1.60 -13.20 6.17
CA VAL A 143 0.98 -11.91 6.55
C VAL A 143 -0.55 -11.98 6.51
N ALA A 144 -1.12 -12.50 5.41
CA ALA A 144 -2.57 -12.65 5.30
C ALA A 144 -3.14 -13.54 6.42
N GLY A 145 -2.45 -14.62 6.77
CA GLY A 145 -2.86 -15.51 7.87
C GLY A 145 -2.81 -14.81 9.24
N ILE A 146 -1.74 -14.06 9.51
CA ILE A 146 -1.59 -13.28 10.75
C ILE A 146 -2.69 -12.21 10.86
N HIS A 147 -3.04 -11.57 9.75
CA HIS A 147 -4.07 -10.53 9.68
C HIS A 147 -5.48 -11.07 9.94
N HIS A 148 -5.72 -12.36 9.66
CA HIS A 148 -7.00 -13.04 9.89
C HIS A 148 -7.00 -13.92 11.16
N ASP A 149 -5.92 -13.89 11.94
CA ASP A 149 -5.83 -14.65 13.19
C ASP A 149 -6.70 -13.99 14.28
N PRO A 150 -7.74 -14.68 14.79
CA PRO A 150 -8.62 -14.14 15.82
C PRO A 150 -7.93 -13.86 17.16
N GLU A 151 -6.75 -14.45 17.43
CA GLU A 151 -5.95 -14.11 18.61
C GLU A 151 -5.33 -12.71 18.53
N ASN A 152 -5.14 -12.20 17.31
CA ASN A 152 -4.58 -10.89 17.03
C ASN A 152 -5.65 -9.87 16.64
N PHE A 153 -6.69 -10.31 15.92
CA PHE A 153 -7.79 -9.48 15.45
C PHE A 153 -9.14 -10.15 15.75
N PRO A 154 -9.79 -9.85 16.89
CA PRO A 154 -11.09 -10.42 17.24
C PRO A 154 -12.15 -10.11 16.18
N GLU A 155 -13.00 -11.05 15.77
CA GLU A 155 -13.86 -10.92 14.57
C GLU A 155 -13.04 -10.61 13.29
N PRO A 156 -12.09 -11.48 12.89
CA PRO A 156 -11.09 -11.15 11.87
C PRO A 156 -11.68 -10.93 10.47
N GLU A 157 -12.84 -11.50 10.16
CA GLU A 157 -13.52 -11.34 8.85
C GLU A 157 -14.35 -10.05 8.76
N LYS A 158 -14.57 -9.37 9.88
CA LYS A 158 -15.42 -8.17 9.94
C LYS A 158 -14.59 -6.95 9.58
N PHE A 159 -15.11 -6.14 8.66
CA PHE A 159 -14.58 -4.81 8.38
C PHE A 159 -14.88 -3.88 9.56
N ASN A 160 -13.88 -3.63 10.39
CA ASN A 160 -13.97 -2.75 11.54
C ASN A 160 -12.83 -1.70 11.52
N PRO A 161 -13.04 -0.55 10.86
CA PRO A 161 -12.05 0.54 10.84
C PRO A 161 -11.67 1.04 12.23
N ASP A 162 -12.55 0.97 13.23
CA ASP A 162 -12.28 1.51 14.57
C ASP A 162 -11.03 0.87 15.22
N ARG A 163 -10.61 -0.33 14.80
CA ARG A 163 -9.33 -0.96 15.22
C ARG A 163 -8.11 -0.05 15.00
N PHE A 164 -8.15 0.73 13.92
CA PHE A 164 -7.03 1.56 13.47
C PHE A 164 -7.19 3.04 13.81
N MET A 165 -8.21 3.38 14.59
CA MET A 165 -8.36 4.72 15.12
C MET A 165 -7.25 5.04 16.14
N PRO A 166 -6.82 6.31 16.25
CA PRO A 166 -5.70 6.71 17.11
C PRO A 166 -5.82 6.22 18.56
N GLU A 167 -7.02 6.25 19.13
CA GLU A 167 -7.35 5.78 20.47
C GLU A 167 -7.17 4.27 20.68
N ASN A 168 -7.22 3.47 19.60
CA ASN A 168 -7.10 2.02 19.65
C ASN A 168 -5.73 1.51 19.18
N LYS A 169 -4.80 2.41 18.84
CA LYS A 169 -3.48 2.05 18.28
C LYS A 169 -2.71 1.04 19.14
N ASP A 170 -2.81 1.16 20.47
CA ASP A 170 -2.09 0.29 21.42
C ASP A 170 -2.70 -1.12 21.52
N SER A 171 -3.90 -1.34 20.97
CA SER A 171 -4.52 -2.67 20.90
C SER A 171 -3.90 -3.57 19.83
N ILE A 172 -3.21 -2.97 18.84
CA ILE A 172 -2.57 -3.72 17.76
C ILE A 172 -1.22 -4.23 18.25
N LYS A 173 -1.12 -5.54 18.42
CA LYS A 173 0.13 -6.19 18.83
C LYS A 173 1.24 -5.87 17.80
N PRO A 174 2.47 -5.58 18.25
CA PRO A 174 3.59 -5.38 17.34
C PRO A 174 3.76 -6.56 16.38
N PHE A 175 4.07 -6.26 15.12
CA PHE A 175 4.29 -7.25 14.06
C PHE A 175 3.08 -8.16 13.73
N THR A 176 1.85 -7.78 14.11
CA THR A 176 0.64 -8.48 13.63
C THR A 176 -0.08 -7.73 12.52
N TYR A 177 0.11 -6.41 12.41
CA TYR A 177 -0.32 -5.61 11.26
C TYR A 177 0.91 -5.17 10.44
N MET A 178 1.09 -5.77 9.27
CA MET A 178 2.29 -5.59 8.42
C MET A 178 1.99 -5.59 6.91
N PRO A 179 1.00 -4.85 6.40
CA PRO A 179 0.69 -4.83 4.96
C PRO A 179 1.81 -4.20 4.12
N PHE A 180 2.71 -3.44 4.75
CA PHE A 180 3.91 -2.87 4.13
C PHE A 180 5.20 -3.55 4.61
N GLY A 181 5.10 -4.68 5.30
CA GLY A 181 6.21 -5.32 6.01
C GLY A 181 6.78 -4.49 7.17
N ALA A 182 7.87 -4.98 7.74
CA ALA A 182 8.56 -4.35 8.86
C ALA A 182 10.08 -4.49 8.75
N GLY A 183 10.81 -3.60 9.46
CA GLY A 183 12.27 -3.58 9.49
C GLY A 183 12.90 -2.96 8.23
N PRO A 184 14.19 -3.21 7.97
CA PRO A 184 14.97 -2.54 6.91
C PRO A 184 14.56 -2.94 5.48
N ARG A 185 13.69 -3.93 5.34
CA ARG A 185 13.13 -4.41 4.06
C ARG A 185 11.61 -4.24 4.03
N ASN A 186 11.10 -3.20 4.70
CA ASN A 186 9.71 -2.77 4.54
C ASN A 186 9.52 -2.06 3.19
N CYS A 187 8.27 -1.79 2.83
CA CYS A 187 7.92 -1.14 1.58
C CYS A 187 8.45 0.29 1.54
N VAL A 188 9.35 0.56 0.60
CA VAL A 188 9.90 1.91 0.33
C VAL A 188 8.81 2.89 -0.10
N GLY A 189 7.76 2.39 -0.76
CA GLY A 189 6.63 3.16 -1.27
C GLY A 189 5.52 3.42 -0.25
N MET A 190 5.65 2.97 1.00
CA MET A 190 4.56 3.04 1.99
C MET A 190 3.94 4.44 2.11
N ARG A 191 4.77 5.48 2.27
CA ARG A 191 4.26 6.86 2.42
C ARG A 191 3.57 7.36 1.16
N LEU A 192 4.15 7.08 -0.01
CA LEU A 192 3.57 7.46 -1.29
C LEU A 192 2.23 6.76 -1.51
N GLY A 193 2.16 5.45 -1.26
CA GLY A 193 0.94 4.65 -1.38
C GLY A 193 -0.17 5.13 -0.45
N MET A 194 0.15 5.48 0.80
CA MET A 194 -0.83 6.06 1.74
C MET A 194 -1.39 7.40 1.22
N VAL A 195 -0.53 8.29 0.72
CA VAL A 195 -0.96 9.59 0.18
C VAL A 195 -1.79 9.39 -1.07
N GLN A 196 -1.32 8.60 -2.03
CA GLN A 196 -2.07 8.28 -3.26
C GLN A 196 -3.44 7.70 -2.92
N ALA A 197 -3.51 6.72 -2.02
CA ALA A 197 -4.75 6.08 -1.65
C ALA A 197 -5.74 7.07 -1.00
N LYS A 198 -5.29 7.82 0.01
CA LYS A 198 -6.14 8.79 0.71
C LYS A 198 -6.62 9.89 -0.24
N THR A 199 -5.73 10.46 -1.06
CA THR A 199 -6.11 11.49 -2.05
C THR A 199 -7.14 10.95 -3.03
N THR A 200 -6.90 9.78 -3.63
CA THR A 200 -7.81 9.21 -4.62
C THR A 200 -9.17 8.88 -4.02
N LEU A 201 -9.22 8.26 -2.83
CA LEU A 201 -10.47 7.94 -2.16
C LEU A 201 -11.22 9.20 -1.72
N ALA A 202 -10.53 10.19 -1.16
CA ALA A 202 -11.14 11.44 -0.75
C ALA A 202 -11.74 12.19 -1.95
N CYS A 203 -10.99 12.35 -3.04
CA CYS A 203 -11.46 12.98 -4.28
C CYS A 203 -12.65 12.21 -4.89
N LEU A 204 -12.60 10.88 -4.90
CA LEU A 204 -13.71 10.07 -5.41
C LEU A 204 -14.97 10.27 -4.56
N LEU A 205 -14.85 10.10 -3.25
CA LEU A 205 -15.97 10.22 -2.31
C LEU A 205 -16.49 11.64 -2.20
N GLN A 206 -15.70 12.65 -2.59
CA GLN A 206 -16.11 14.05 -2.74
C GLN A 206 -17.26 14.25 -3.73
N HIS A 207 -17.37 13.35 -4.71
CA HIS A 207 -18.26 13.49 -5.87
C HIS A 207 -19.26 12.34 -5.99
N VAL A 208 -18.92 11.14 -5.52
CA VAL A 208 -19.78 9.96 -5.64
C VAL A 208 -19.88 9.20 -4.33
N ARG A 209 -21.01 8.51 -4.15
CA ARG A 209 -21.18 7.43 -3.19
C ARG A 209 -20.96 6.12 -3.93
N LEU A 210 -20.26 5.20 -3.30
CA LEU A 210 -20.05 3.84 -3.80
C LEU A 210 -21.09 2.91 -3.19
N GLU A 211 -21.72 2.10 -4.03
CA GLU A 211 -22.75 1.15 -3.64
C GLU A 211 -22.53 -0.19 -4.33
N THR A 212 -23.04 -1.25 -3.73
CA THR A 212 -23.10 -2.56 -4.38
C THR A 212 -24.12 -2.57 -5.52
N CYS A 213 -23.86 -3.35 -6.56
CA CYS A 213 -24.79 -3.65 -7.64
C CYS A 213 -25.05 -5.18 -7.73
N PRO A 214 -26.03 -5.64 -8.54
CA PRO A 214 -26.30 -7.08 -8.69
C PRO A 214 -25.08 -7.93 -9.09
N GLU A 215 -24.12 -7.31 -9.78
CA GLU A 215 -22.88 -7.94 -10.25
C GLU A 215 -21.72 -7.84 -9.23
N THR A 216 -21.88 -7.11 -8.12
CA THR A 216 -20.84 -7.02 -7.08
C THR A 216 -20.61 -8.40 -6.47
N MET A 217 -19.36 -8.88 -6.49
CA MET A 217 -19.01 -10.15 -5.85
C MET A 217 -19.06 -10.05 -4.33
N ILE A 218 -19.97 -10.77 -3.71
CA ILE A 218 -20.11 -10.84 -2.25
C ILE A 218 -20.23 -12.33 -1.86
N PRO A 219 -19.28 -12.91 -1.10
CA PRO A 219 -18.04 -12.31 -0.61
C PRO A 219 -17.03 -12.04 -1.75
N LEU A 220 -15.99 -11.25 -1.44
CA LEU A 220 -14.85 -11.01 -2.34
C LEU A 220 -14.18 -12.34 -2.67
N LYS A 221 -13.96 -12.62 -3.95
CA LYS A 221 -13.33 -13.85 -4.43
C LYS A 221 -11.96 -13.53 -5.01
N LEU A 222 -10.94 -14.25 -4.53
CA LEU A 222 -9.57 -14.14 -5.02
C LEU A 222 -9.24 -15.32 -5.93
N LYS A 223 -8.42 -15.06 -6.95
CA LYS A 223 -7.93 -16.07 -7.88
C LYS A 223 -6.92 -16.99 -7.16
N PRO A 224 -7.12 -18.31 -7.14
CA PRO A 224 -6.23 -19.22 -6.44
C PRO A 224 -4.85 -19.30 -7.10
N GLY A 225 -3.84 -19.65 -6.30
CA GLY A 225 -2.46 -19.89 -6.76
C GLY A 225 -1.70 -18.62 -7.17
N GLN A 226 -2.17 -17.44 -6.77
CA GLN A 226 -1.49 -16.17 -6.99
C GLN A 226 -0.78 -15.72 -5.71
N ILE A 227 0.37 -15.04 -5.86
CA ILE A 227 1.08 -14.43 -4.73
C ILE A 227 0.39 -13.12 -4.31
N LEU A 228 -0.10 -12.36 -5.29
CA LEU A 228 -0.91 -11.16 -5.08
C LEU A 228 -2.40 -11.53 -5.08
N PRO A 229 -3.26 -10.81 -4.34
CA PRO A 229 -4.68 -11.11 -4.20
C PRO A 229 -5.48 -10.60 -5.42
N PHE A 230 -5.18 -11.12 -6.61
CA PHE A 230 -5.96 -10.84 -7.79
C PHE A 230 -7.40 -11.31 -7.61
N PHE A 231 -8.38 -10.51 -8.01
CA PHE A 231 -9.79 -10.89 -7.93
C PHE A 231 -10.15 -11.97 -8.96
N ASP A 232 -11.10 -12.84 -8.60
CA ASP A 232 -11.67 -13.85 -9.48
C ASP A 232 -12.74 -13.23 -10.40
N GLY A 233 -12.30 -12.32 -11.27
CA GLY A 233 -13.15 -11.54 -12.17
C GLY A 233 -13.15 -10.03 -11.84
N PRO A 234 -13.91 -9.23 -12.60
CA PRO A 234 -13.98 -7.79 -12.36
C PRO A 234 -14.71 -7.47 -11.06
N LEU A 235 -14.15 -6.56 -10.27
CA LEU A 235 -14.80 -6.01 -9.08
C LEU A 235 -15.69 -4.81 -9.50
N LEU A 236 -17.00 -5.03 -9.52
CA LEU A 236 -17.97 -4.05 -9.98
C LEU A 236 -18.70 -3.39 -8.81
N LEU A 237 -18.75 -2.06 -8.82
CA LEU A 237 -19.48 -1.22 -7.87
C LEU A 237 -20.27 -0.17 -8.65
N ARG A 238 -21.39 0.29 -8.08
CA ARG A 238 -22.17 1.41 -8.59
C ARG A 238 -21.65 2.71 -7.98
N ALA A 239 -21.32 3.69 -8.81
CA ALA A 239 -21.04 5.05 -8.37
C ALA A 239 -22.29 5.93 -8.54
N VAL A 240 -22.79 6.49 -7.44
CA VAL A 240 -23.95 7.38 -7.41
C VAL A 240 -23.48 8.81 -7.16
N PRO A 241 -23.73 9.77 -8.08
CA PRO A 241 -23.35 11.16 -7.86
C PRO A 241 -23.95 11.72 -6.56
N ARG A 242 -23.13 12.39 -5.76
CA ARG A 242 -23.55 13.07 -4.54
C ARG A 242 -24.05 14.47 -4.89
N GLN A 243 -25.21 14.86 -4.36
CA GLN A 243 -25.60 16.28 -4.34
C GLN A 243 -25.03 16.90 -3.07
N ARG A 244 -24.19 17.93 -3.22
CA ARG A 244 -23.69 18.69 -2.07
C ARG A 244 -24.80 19.61 -1.59
N SER A 245 -25.16 19.49 -0.31
CA SER A 245 -26.02 20.45 0.40
C SER A 245 -25.21 21.67 0.81
#